data_AF-A0A7W0F6E5-F1
#
_entry.id   AF-A0A7W0F6E5-F1
#
_cell.length_a   1.000
_cell.length_b   1.000
_cell.length_c   1.000
_cell.angle_alpha   90.00
_cell.angle_beta   90.00
_cell.angle_gamma   90.00
#
_symmetry.space_group_name_H-M   'P 1'
#
loop_
_entity.id
_entity.type
_entity.pdbx_description
1 polymer ?
#
loop_
_entity_poly.entity_id
_entity_poly.type
_entity_poly.pdbx_seq_one_letter_code
_entity_poly.pdbx_strand_id
1 'polypeptide(L)'
;MKPAKEAKKYAKTLINVVGIDGVPQVLTELAVIENLMLKSRDFKSFLLNPAFSQSDREKALKQIAESARLSEKVVRFIMHLSEFRMVGALSEIIKIVT
;
A
#
# COMPACT_ATOMS: atom_id res chain seq x y z
N MET A 1 -7.36 5.38 18.75
CA MET A 1 -7.08 6.46 17.77
C MET A 1 -8.01 6.30 16.57
N LYS A 2 -8.54 7.39 15.99
CA LYS A 2 -9.46 7.32 14.84
C LYS A 2 -8.67 6.98 13.56
N PRO A 3 -8.96 5.88 12.85
CA PRO A 3 -8.22 5.45 11.65
C PRO A 3 -8.05 6.54 10.58
N ALA A 4 -9.04 7.43 10.46
CA ALA A 4 -9.07 8.51 9.47
C ALA A 4 -7.96 9.58 9.63
N LYS A 5 -7.50 9.86 10.86
CA LYS A 5 -6.42 10.85 11.06
C LYS A 5 -5.08 10.35 10.53
N GLU A 6 -4.79 9.06 10.74
CA GLU A 6 -3.58 8.43 10.23
C GLU A 6 -3.64 8.26 8.71
N ALA A 7 -4.78 7.83 8.15
CA ALA A 7 -4.96 7.73 6.70
C ALA A 7 -4.67 9.06 5.97
N LYS A 8 -5.14 10.19 6.53
CA LYS A 8 -4.85 11.53 5.98
C LYS A 8 -3.36 11.88 5.97
N LYS A 9 -2.60 11.44 6.99
CA LYS A 9 -1.14 11.62 7.04
C LYS A 9 -0.47 10.88 5.89
N TYR A 10 -0.78 9.60 5.71
CA TYR A 10 -0.19 8.78 4.65
C TYR A 10 -0.62 9.21 3.24
N ALA A 11 -1.86 9.68 3.06
CA ALA A 11 -2.32 10.30 1.82
C ALA A 11 -1.46 11.53 1.43
N LYS A 12 -1.20 12.43 2.38
CA LYS A 12 -0.31 13.58 2.15
C LYS A 12 1.12 13.14 1.82
N THR A 13 1.64 12.16 2.56
CA THR A 13 2.98 11.61 2.28
C THR A 13 3.06 11.03 0.87
N LEU A 14 2.03 10.31 0.41
CA LEU A 14 1.97 9.76 -0.94
C LEU A 14 2.08 10.86 -1.98
N ILE A 15 1.21 11.89 -1.91
CA ILE A 15 1.21 13.03 -2.84
C ILE A 15 2.57 13.73 -2.86
N ASN A 16 3.16 13.98 -1.69
CA ASN A 16 4.46 14.65 -1.58
C ASN A 16 5.61 13.85 -2.22
N VAL A 17 5.57 12.52 -2.15
CA VAL A 17 6.61 11.64 -2.71
C VAL A 17 6.46 11.46 -4.22
N VAL A 18 5.22 11.39 -4.71
CA VAL A 18 4.94 11.04 -6.11
C VAL A 18 4.76 12.28 -6.99
N GLY A 19 4.49 13.45 -6.39
CA GLY A 19 4.10 14.67 -7.09
C GLY A 19 2.68 14.60 -7.63
N ILE A 20 2.04 15.75 -7.86
CA ILE A 20 0.65 15.83 -8.34
C ILE A 20 0.47 15.05 -9.65
N ASP A 21 1.43 15.16 -10.57
CA ASP A 21 1.38 14.49 -11.87
C ASP A 21 1.52 12.96 -11.76
N GLY A 22 2.15 12.46 -10.69
CA GLY A 22 2.32 11.03 -10.44
C GLY A 22 1.14 10.36 -9.74
N VAL A 23 0.21 11.15 -9.17
CA VAL A 23 -0.92 10.64 -8.40
C VAL A 23 -1.81 9.68 -9.22
N PRO A 24 -2.24 10.00 -10.46
CA PRO A 24 -3.17 9.14 -11.20
C PRO A 24 -2.61 7.72 -11.45
N GLN A 25 -1.33 7.64 -11.83
CA GLN A 25 -0.66 6.36 -12.04
C GLN A 25 -0.59 5.56 -10.74
N VAL A 26 -0.17 6.21 -9.66
CA VAL A 26 -0.01 5.55 -8.35
C VAL A 26 -1.35 5.11 -7.79
N LEU A 27 -2.43 5.86 -7.97
CA LEU A 27 -3.78 5.43 -7.59
C LEU A 27 -4.21 4.17 -8.33
N THR A 28 -3.92 4.08 -9.63
CA THR A 28 -4.22 2.89 -10.44
C THR A 28 -3.48 1.67 -9.91
N GLU A 29 -2.19 1.81 -9.61
CA GLU A 29 -1.36 0.73 -9.06
C GLU A 29 -1.79 0.34 -7.63
N LEU A 30 -2.13 1.30 -6.77
CA LEU A 30 -2.62 1.03 -5.41
C LEU A 30 -3.99 0.34 -5.41
N ALA A 31 -4.86 0.66 -6.38
CA ALA A 31 -6.13 -0.03 -6.56
C ALA A 31 -5.93 -1.51 -6.92
N VAL A 32 -4.84 -1.88 -7.62
CA VAL A 32 -4.51 -3.30 -7.86
C VAL A 32 -4.19 -4.01 -6.55
N ILE A 33 -3.36 -3.40 -5.69
CA ILE A 33 -3.02 -3.96 -4.37
C ILE A 33 -4.26 -4.03 -3.48
N GLU A 34 -5.08 -2.99 -3.44
CA GLU A 34 -6.34 -2.98 -2.69
C GLU A 34 -7.25 -4.13 -3.13
N ASN A 35 -7.44 -4.31 -4.44
CA ASN A 35 -8.22 -5.41 -4.99
C ASN A 35 -7.66 -6.77 -4.60
N LEU A 36 -6.33 -6.94 -4.58
CA LEU A 36 -5.70 -8.18 -4.13
C LEU A 36 -5.97 -8.45 -2.64
N MET A 37 -5.91 -7.41 -1.79
CA MET A 37 -6.23 -7.51 -0.37
C MET A 37 -7.72 -7.81 -0.11
N LEU A 38 -8.62 -7.33 -0.98
CA LEU A 38 -10.05 -7.60 -0.90
C LEU A 38 -10.36 -9.04 -1.34
N LYS A 39 -9.70 -9.53 -2.40
CA LYS A 39 -9.93 -10.87 -2.96
C LYS A 39 -9.21 -11.98 -2.18
N SER A 40 -8.08 -11.68 -1.54
CA SER A 40 -7.29 -12.64 -0.78
C SER A 40 -7.10 -12.19 0.67
N ARG A 41 -7.85 -12.85 1.58
CA ARG A 41 -7.68 -12.67 3.03
C ARG A 41 -6.29 -13.09 3.49
N ASP A 42 -5.69 -14.07 2.85
CA ASP A 42 -4.35 -14.55 3.17
C ASP A 42 -3.30 -13.50 2.82
N PHE A 43 -3.42 -12.85 1.66
CA PHE A 43 -2.52 -11.76 1.27
C PHE A 43 -2.63 -10.57 2.23
N LYS A 44 -3.86 -10.17 2.58
CA LYS A 44 -4.08 -9.11 3.58
C LYS A 44 -3.47 -9.49 4.93
N SER A 45 -3.66 -10.74 5.37
CA SER A 45 -3.10 -11.25 6.62
C SER A 45 -1.58 -11.29 6.59
N PHE A 46 -0.97 -11.71 5.48
CA PHE A 46 0.47 -11.73 5.28
C PHE A 46 1.11 -10.34 5.47
N LEU A 47 0.49 -9.29 4.89
CA LEU A 47 0.98 -7.92 5.03
C LEU A 47 0.81 -7.33 6.44
N LEU A 48 -0.10 -7.86 7.25
CA LEU A 48 -0.40 -7.36 8.59
C LEU A 48 0.23 -8.20 9.71
N ASN A 49 0.52 -9.48 9.45
CA ASN A 49 0.92 -10.43 10.48
C ASN A 49 2.40 -10.25 10.83
N PRO A 50 2.73 -9.88 12.09
CA PRO A 50 4.10 -9.61 12.52
C PRO A 50 5.03 -10.84 12.47
N ALA A 51 4.49 -12.06 12.35
CA ALA A 51 5.29 -13.27 12.21
C ALA A 51 6.12 -13.32 10.92
N PHE A 52 5.69 -12.60 9.87
CA PHE A 52 6.48 -12.45 8.66
C PHE A 52 7.51 -11.34 8.83
N SER A 53 8.75 -11.61 8.45
CA SER A 53 9.80 -10.59 8.48
C SER A 53 9.58 -9.53 7.40
N GLN A 54 10.21 -8.36 7.56
CA GLN A 54 10.15 -7.31 6.55
C GLN A 54 10.73 -7.78 5.20
N SER A 55 11.80 -8.58 5.23
CA SER A 55 12.42 -9.11 4.01
C SER A 55 11.54 -10.13 3.29
N ASP A 56 10.80 -10.96 4.04
CA ASP A 56 9.83 -11.90 3.44
C ASP A 56 8.70 -11.14 2.75
N ARG A 57 8.15 -10.11 3.42
CA ARG A 57 7.12 -9.24 2.84
C ARG A 57 7.62 -8.53 1.59
N GLU A 58 8.84 -8.00 1.62
CA GLU A 58 9.43 -7.30 0.49
C GLU A 58 9.63 -8.23 -0.71
N LYS A 59 10.16 -9.44 -0.51
CA LYS A 59 10.33 -10.44 -1.56
C LYS A 59 9.01 -10.81 -2.23
N ALA A 60 8.00 -11.15 -1.44
CA ALA A 60 6.68 -11.51 -1.95
C ALA A 60 6.03 -10.34 -2.71
N LEU A 61 6.12 -9.12 -2.15
CA LEU A 61 5.54 -7.94 -2.77
C LEU A 61 6.26 -7.56 -4.07
N LYS A 62 7.58 -7.74 -4.16
CA LYS A 62 8.34 -7.55 -5.40
C LYS A 62 7.92 -8.53 -6.50
N GLN A 63 7.71 -9.80 -6.17
CA GLN A 63 7.20 -10.79 -7.14
C GLN A 63 5.81 -10.42 -7.66
N ILE A 64 4.93 -9.95 -6.77
CA ILE A 64 3.60 -9.46 -7.15
C ILE A 64 3.73 -8.19 -8.01
N ALA A 65 4.63 -7.27 -7.65
CA ALA A 65 4.86 -6.05 -8.40
C ALA A 65 5.37 -6.31 -9.81
N GLU A 66 6.26 -7.28 -10.01
CA GLU A 66 6.73 -7.68 -11.34
C GLU A 66 5.57 -8.21 -12.19
N SER A 67 4.76 -9.12 -11.65
CA SER A 67 3.62 -9.70 -12.38
C SER A 67 2.51 -8.68 -12.69
N ALA A 68 2.25 -7.75 -11.76
CA ALA A 68 1.23 -6.71 -11.88
C ALA A 68 1.76 -5.39 -12.46
N ARG A 69 3.04 -5.32 -12.86
CA ARG A 69 3.74 -4.12 -13.37
C ARG A 69 3.62 -2.90 -12.43
N LEU A 70 3.71 -3.12 -11.13
CA LEU A 70 3.68 -2.05 -10.14
C LEU A 70 5.04 -1.36 -10.07
N SER A 71 5.02 -0.04 -9.90
CA SER A 71 6.23 0.75 -9.73
C SER A 71 6.90 0.45 -8.39
N GLU A 72 8.22 0.63 -8.34
CA GLU A 72 8.97 0.51 -7.09
C GLU A 72 8.48 1.47 -6.01
N LYS A 73 7.96 2.64 -6.41
CA LYS A 73 7.35 3.62 -5.48
C LYS A 73 6.16 3.02 -4.74
N VAL A 74 5.29 2.29 -5.44
CA VAL A 74 4.14 1.62 -4.84
C VAL A 74 4.57 0.47 -3.94
N VAL A 75 5.56 -0.33 -4.34
CA VAL A 75 6.12 -1.39 -3.49
C VAL A 75 6.63 -0.80 -2.17
N ARG A 76 7.46 0.25 -2.25
CA ARG A 76 8.01 0.94 -1.07
C ARG A 76 6.91 1.53 -0.19
N PHE A 77 5.87 2.12 -0.79
CA PHE A 77 4.75 2.68 -0.04
C PHE A 77 3.96 1.61 0.71
N ILE A 78 3.64 0.48 0.08
CA ILE A 78 2.94 -0.63 0.73
C ILE A 78 3.81 -1.27 1.82
N MET A 79 5.11 -1.42 1.60
CA MET A 79 6.05 -1.87 2.63
C MET A 79 6.04 -0.94 3.84
N HIS A 80 6.10 0.37 3.61
CA HIS A 80 6.01 1.37 4.67
C HIS A 80 4.70 1.25 5.45
N LEU A 81 3.56 1.13 4.76
CA LEU A 81 2.27 0.91 5.43
C LEU A 81 2.23 -0.40 6.22
N SER A 82 2.83 -1.48 5.71
CA SER A 82 2.92 -2.76 6.41
C SER A 82 3.74 -2.67 7.70
N GLU A 83 4.88 -1.98 7.66
CA GLU A 83 5.76 -1.76 8.81
C GLU A 83 5.04 -1.05 9.97
N PHE A 84 4.22 -0.03 9.64
CA PHE A 84 3.43 0.69 10.62
C PHE A 84 2.05 0.06 10.91
N ARG A 85 1.76 -1.14 10.36
CA ARG A 85 0.45 -1.82 10.45
C ARG A 85 -0.73 -0.99 9.94
N MET A 86 -0.45 -0.07 9.03
CA MET A 86 -1.38 0.86 8.42
C MET A 86 -1.90 0.40 7.06
N VAL A 87 -1.46 -0.74 6.53
CA VAL A 87 -1.91 -1.25 5.22
C VAL A 87 -3.42 -1.52 5.20
N GLY A 88 -4.05 -1.81 6.35
CA GLY A 88 -5.50 -1.92 6.47
C GLY A 88 -6.27 -0.62 6.20
N ALA A 89 -5.59 0.53 6.23
CA ALA A 89 -6.15 1.84 5.89
C ALA A 89 -5.95 2.22 4.42
N LEU A 90 -5.41 1.32 3.58
CA LEU A 90 -5.12 1.60 2.16
C LEU A 90 -6.34 2.13 1.40
N SER A 91 -7.52 1.52 1.59
CA SER A 91 -8.77 1.97 1.00
C SER A 91 -9.12 3.42 1.36
N GLU A 92 -8.89 3.81 2.61
CA GLU A 92 -9.16 5.16 3.08
C GLU A 92 -8.13 6.14 2.50
N ILE A 93 -6.87 5.73 2.38
CA ILE A 93 -5.80 6.54 1.76
C ILE A 93 -6.15 6.82 0.30
N ILE A 94 -6.53 5.80 -0.47
CA ILE A 94 -6.94 5.94 -1.89
C ILE A 94 -8.10 6.93 -2.00
N LYS A 95 -9.12 6.81 -1.15
CA LYS A 95 -10.29 7.70 -1.12
C LYS A 95 -9.96 9.16 -0.78
N ILE A 96 -8.95 9.42 0.04
CA ILE A 96 -8.55 10.78 0.43
C ILE A 96 -7.76 11.46 -0.70
N VAL A 97 -7.03 10.67 -1.49
CA VAL A 97 -6.17 11.17 -2.57
C VAL A 97 -6.94 11.36 -3.88
N THR A 98 -8.00 10.56 -4.09
CA THR A 98 -8.95 10.69 -5.21
C THR A 98 -9.84 11.91 -5.02
#